data_AF-A0A2R8C196-F1
#
_entry.id   AF-A0A2R8C196-F1
#
_cell.length_a   1.000
_cell.length_b   1.000
_cell.length_c   1.000
_cell.angle_alpha   90.00
_cell.angle_beta   90.00
_cell.angle_gamma   90.00
#
_symmetry.space_group_name_H-M   'P 1'
#
loop_
_entity.id
_entity.type
_entity.pdbx_description
1 polymer ?
#
loop_
_entity_poly.entity_id
_entity_poly.type
_entity_poly.pdbx_seq_one_letter_code
_entity_poly.pdbx_strand_id
1 'polypeptide(L)'
;MELSAQQVARIEAIEAQMRAEAIEAGTRLIEAEAALSGAFRDGMPDRETLVQLIAAAEAARGDLRFIHLSRHLETQPILSETQTRRYGVLRGYADDPCAAGAPDGHDAANWRRHNGCM
;
A
#
# COMPACT_ATOMS: atom_id res chain seq x y z
N MET A 1 18.69 10.37 4.31
CA MET A 1 19.13 8.99 4.05
C MET A 1 19.85 9.04 2.72
N GLU A 2 21.07 8.53 2.64
CA GLU A 2 21.77 8.43 1.35
C GLU A 2 21.61 7.03 0.76
N LEU A 3 21.35 6.97 -0.54
CA LEU A 3 21.25 5.74 -1.33
C LEU A 3 22.40 5.71 -2.32
N SER A 4 22.93 4.52 -2.62
CA SER A 4 23.89 4.39 -3.71
C SER A 4 23.21 4.63 -5.06
N ALA A 5 23.97 5.01 -6.09
CA ALA A 5 23.44 5.16 -7.44
C ALA A 5 22.75 3.87 -7.95
N GLN A 6 23.25 2.70 -7.54
CA GLN A 6 22.63 1.41 -7.88
C GLN A 6 21.31 1.20 -7.13
N GLN A 7 21.22 1.58 -5.85
CA GLN A 7 19.96 1.50 -5.10
C GLN A 7 18.92 2.44 -5.69
N VAL A 8 19.31 3.68 -6.05
CA VAL A 8 18.43 4.64 -6.73
C VAL A 8 17.89 4.06 -8.03
N ALA A 9 18.76 3.59 -8.93
CA ALA A 9 18.31 3.03 -10.21
C ALA A 9 17.34 1.85 -10.06
N ARG A 10 17.54 0.98 -9.05
CA ARG A 10 16.62 -0.13 -8.78
C ARG A 10 15.27 0.34 -8.23
N ILE A 11 15.27 1.30 -7.33
CA ILE A 11 14.05 1.85 -6.74
C ILE A 11 13.24 2.63 -7.78
N GLU A 12 13.91 3.40 -8.65
CA GLU A 12 13.27 4.09 -9.76
C GLU A 12 12.63 3.13 -10.77
N ALA A 13 13.26 1.99 -11.05
CA ALA A 13 12.65 0.95 -11.90
C ALA A 13 11.38 0.36 -11.27
N ILE A 14 11.40 0.10 -9.96
CA ILE A 14 10.21 -0.37 -9.21
C ILE A 14 9.11 0.69 -9.21
N GLU A 15 9.45 1.97 -9.02
CA GLU A 15 8.49 3.08 -9.05
C GLU A 15 7.83 3.21 -10.42
N ALA A 16 8.62 3.18 -11.50
CA ALA A 16 8.10 3.28 -12.85
C ALA A 16 7.12 2.14 -13.18
N GLN A 17 7.48 0.91 -12.79
CA GLN A 17 6.59 -0.25 -12.98
C GLN A 17 5.33 -0.14 -12.13
N MET A 18 5.46 0.19 -10.84
CA MET A 18 4.31 0.44 -9.96
C MET A 18 3.36 1.46 -10.56
N ARG A 19 3.89 2.58 -11.06
CA ARG A 19 3.10 3.68 -11.60
C ARG A 19 2.31 3.26 -12.83
N ALA A 20 2.93 2.52 -13.75
CA ALA A 20 2.25 1.99 -14.93
C ALA A 20 1.07 1.08 -14.52
N GLU A 21 1.33 0.11 -13.65
CA GLU A 21 0.30 -0.83 -13.18
C GLU A 21 -0.81 -0.14 -12.35
N ALA A 22 -0.44 0.84 -11.51
CA ALA A 22 -1.38 1.59 -10.69
C ALA A 22 -2.30 2.49 -11.53
N ILE A 23 -1.83 3.05 -12.64
CA ILE A 23 -2.66 3.83 -13.57
C ILE A 23 -3.71 2.91 -14.21
N GLU A 24 -3.31 1.72 -14.65
CA GLU A 24 -4.22 0.74 -15.25
C GLU A 24 -5.28 0.27 -14.24
N ALA A 25 -4.86 -0.13 -13.04
CA ALA A 25 -5.76 -0.55 -11.97
C ALA A 25 -6.67 0.59 -11.48
N GLY A 26 -6.14 1.81 -11.37
CA GLY A 26 -6.90 3.00 -11.01
C GLY A 26 -7.97 3.34 -12.04
N THR A 27 -7.68 3.17 -13.33
CA THR A 27 -8.66 3.36 -14.42
C THR A 27 -9.82 2.36 -14.27
N ARG A 28 -9.51 1.08 -14.04
CA ARG A 28 -10.54 0.05 -13.77
C ARG A 28 -11.41 0.38 -12.56
N LEU A 29 -10.80 0.88 -11.48
CA LEU A 29 -11.54 1.28 -10.28
C LEU A 29 -12.50 2.44 -10.58
N ILE A 30 -12.05 3.46 -11.30
CA ILE A 30 -12.90 4.60 -11.71
C ILE A 30 -14.08 4.11 -12.55
N GLU A 31 -13.84 3.23 -13.53
CA GLU A 31 -14.89 2.66 -14.38
C GLU A 31 -15.90 1.83 -13.58
N ALA A 32 -15.43 0.98 -12.65
CA ALA A 32 -16.29 0.16 -11.81
C ALA A 32 -17.18 1.00 -10.87
N GLU A 33 -16.61 2.03 -10.23
CA GLU A 33 -17.35 2.97 -9.37
C GLU A 33 -18.34 3.83 -10.18
N ALA A 34 -17.97 4.20 -11.41
CA ALA A 34 -18.87 4.91 -12.33
C ALA A 34 -20.03 4.01 -12.79
N ALA A 35 -19.80 2.72 -13.04
CA ALA A 35 -20.84 1.76 -13.38
C ALA A 35 -21.80 1.54 -12.21
N LEU A 36 -21.27 1.38 -10.99
CA LEU A 36 -22.08 1.29 -9.76
C LEU A 36 -22.95 2.54 -9.58
N SER A 37 -22.35 3.72 -9.72
CA SER A 37 -23.07 5.01 -9.64
C SER A 37 -24.09 5.19 -10.77
N GLY A 38 -23.80 4.68 -11.97
CA GLY A 38 -24.70 4.67 -13.12
C GLY A 38 -25.95 3.84 -12.86
N ALA A 39 -25.78 2.62 -12.33
CA ALA A 39 -26.90 1.73 -12.05
C ALA A 39 -27.94 2.34 -11.09
N PHE A 40 -27.49 3.13 -10.10
CA PHE A 40 -28.41 3.85 -9.22
C PHE A 40 -29.10 5.04 -9.89
N ARG A 41 -28.44 5.72 -10.83
CA ARG A 41 -29.06 6.82 -11.60
C ARG A 41 -30.13 6.33 -12.58
N ASP A 42 -29.95 5.15 -13.16
CA ASP A 42 -30.79 4.65 -14.26
C ASP A 42 -32.03 3.86 -13.80
N GLY A 43 -32.26 3.72 -12.49
CA GLY A 43 -33.47 3.07 -11.97
C GLY A 43 -33.29 2.14 -10.77
N MET A 44 -32.08 2.11 -10.17
CA MET A 44 -31.68 1.24 -9.06
C MET A 44 -31.46 -0.23 -9.49
N PRO A 45 -30.26 -0.80 -9.28
CA PRO A 45 -29.99 -2.18 -9.64
C PRO A 45 -30.80 -3.15 -8.78
N ASP A 46 -31.11 -4.32 -9.33
CA ASP A 46 -31.56 -5.44 -8.51
C ASP A 46 -30.43 -5.97 -7.61
N ARG A 47 -30.79 -6.89 -6.72
CA ARG A 47 -29.85 -7.44 -5.73
C ARG A 47 -28.66 -8.14 -6.38
N GLU A 48 -28.88 -8.87 -7.46
CA GLU A 48 -27.82 -9.64 -8.12
C GLU A 48 -26.82 -8.70 -8.80
N THR A 49 -27.33 -7.74 -9.56
CA THR A 49 -26.54 -6.71 -10.23
C THR A 49 -25.75 -5.88 -9.23
N LEU A 50 -26.36 -5.48 -8.10
CA LEU A 50 -25.68 -4.73 -7.05
C LEU A 50 -24.49 -5.49 -6.47
N VAL A 51 -24.65 -6.80 -6.19
CA VAL A 51 -23.56 -7.64 -5.69
C VAL A 51 -22.40 -7.71 -6.68
N GLN A 52 -22.70 -7.86 -7.98
CA GLN A 52 -21.68 -7.91 -9.03
C GLN A 52 -20.92 -6.59 -9.18
N LEU A 53 -21.62 -5.46 -9.18
CA LEU A 53 -21.01 -4.12 -9.31
C LEU A 53 -20.10 -3.79 -8.11
N ILE A 54 -20.55 -4.10 -6.89
CA ILE A 54 -19.74 -3.93 -5.68
C ILE A 54 -18.51 -4.83 -5.73
N ALA A 55 -18.68 -6.10 -6.10
CA ALA A 55 -17.56 -7.04 -6.19
C ALA A 55 -16.50 -6.59 -7.20
N ALA A 56 -16.92 -6.04 -8.35
CA ALA A 56 -16.00 -5.50 -9.35
C ALA A 56 -15.23 -4.28 -8.83
N ALA A 57 -15.90 -3.34 -8.16
CA ALA A 57 -15.26 -2.16 -7.57
C ALA A 57 -14.25 -2.55 -6.47
N GLU A 58 -14.63 -3.47 -5.59
CA GLU A 58 -13.76 -3.93 -4.51
C GLU A 58 -12.59 -4.77 -5.01
N ALA A 59 -12.76 -5.56 -6.07
CA ALA A 59 -11.65 -6.25 -6.72
C ALA A 59 -10.62 -5.24 -7.29
N ALA A 60 -11.08 -4.23 -8.04
CA ALA A 60 -10.20 -3.20 -8.60
C ALA A 60 -9.50 -2.37 -7.49
N ARG A 61 -10.21 -2.07 -6.40
CA ARG A 61 -9.65 -1.41 -5.22
C ARG A 61 -8.58 -2.29 -4.55
N GLY A 62 -8.86 -3.59 -4.43
CA GLY A 62 -7.93 -4.59 -3.91
C GLY A 62 -6.64 -4.65 -4.72
N ASP A 63 -6.75 -4.73 -6.04
CA ASP A 63 -5.60 -4.75 -6.96
C ASP A 63 -4.72 -3.51 -6.79
N LEU A 64 -5.32 -2.32 -6.74
CA LEU A 64 -4.57 -1.08 -6.54
C LEU A 64 -3.79 -1.07 -5.21
N ARG A 65 -4.41 -1.58 -4.13
CA ARG A 65 -3.74 -1.71 -2.83
C ARG A 65 -2.63 -2.75 -2.85
N PHE A 66 -2.85 -3.88 -3.53
CA PHE A 66 -1.83 -4.89 -3.72
C PHE A 66 -0.63 -4.34 -4.49
N ILE A 67 -0.88 -3.61 -5.59
CA ILE A 67 0.17 -2.97 -6.39
C ILE A 67 1.03 -2.05 -5.55
N HIS A 68 0.42 -1.23 -4.69
CA HIS A 68 1.18 -0.37 -3.79
C HIS A 68 2.00 -1.17 -2.76
N LEU A 69 1.37 -2.12 -2.07
CA LEU A 69 1.99 -2.81 -0.93
C LEU A 69 3.05 -3.82 -1.36
N SER A 70 2.93 -4.46 -2.52
CA SER A 70 3.98 -5.37 -3.00
C SER A 70 5.28 -4.62 -3.29
N ARG A 71 5.21 -3.35 -3.72
CA ARG A 71 6.39 -2.54 -4.04
C ARG A 71 7.17 -2.15 -2.80
N HIS A 72 6.49 -1.97 -1.67
CA HIS A 72 7.15 -1.84 -0.38
C HIS A 72 7.93 -3.10 -0.02
N LEU A 73 7.35 -4.29 -0.26
CA LEU A 73 8.03 -5.57 -0.03
C LEU A 73 9.24 -5.76 -0.95
N GLU A 74 9.14 -5.35 -2.22
CA GLU A 74 10.23 -5.42 -3.19
C GLU A 74 11.35 -4.40 -2.90
N THR A 75 11.00 -3.24 -2.34
CA THR A 75 11.96 -2.18 -2.00
C THR A 75 12.75 -2.51 -0.74
N GLN A 76 12.14 -3.18 0.25
CA GLN A 76 12.76 -3.49 1.54
C GLN A 76 14.15 -4.18 1.42
N PRO A 77 14.34 -5.24 0.61
CA PRO A 77 15.63 -5.91 0.48
C PRO A 77 16.69 -5.11 -0.30
N ILE A 78 16.35 -3.97 -0.90
CA ILE A 78 17.31 -3.08 -1.56
C ILE A 78 18.08 -2.26 -0.53
N LEU A 79 17.47 -1.97 0.63
CA LEU A 79 18.04 -1.13 1.67
C LEU A 79 18.90 -1.97 2.62
N SER A 80 20.02 -1.40 3.08
CA SER A 80 20.74 -1.94 4.24
C SER A 80 19.91 -1.82 5.51
N GLU A 81 20.26 -2.57 6.56
CA GLU A 81 19.60 -2.44 7.87
C GLU A 81 19.63 -1.01 8.41
N THR A 82 20.78 -0.32 8.28
CA THR A 82 20.91 1.08 8.71
C THR A 82 20.02 2.02 7.91
N GLN A 83 19.91 1.83 6.59
CA GLN A 83 18.99 2.60 5.75
C GLN A 83 17.53 2.28 6.10
N THR A 84 17.20 1.01 6.39
CA THR A 84 15.86 0.58 6.79
C THR A 84 15.43 1.25 8.10
N ARG A 85 16.29 1.24 9.13
CA ARG A 85 16.01 1.96 10.39
C ARG A 85 15.81 3.45 10.14
N ARG A 86 16.71 4.08 9.36
CA ARG A 86 16.61 5.52 9.05
C ARG A 86 15.33 5.85 8.27
N TYR A 87 14.92 4.99 7.35
CA TYR A 87 13.66 5.14 6.62
C TYR A 87 12.45 5.02 7.54
N GLY A 88 12.45 4.06 8.47
CA GLY A 88 11.43 3.96 9.53
C GLY A 88 11.28 5.26 10.31
N VAL A 89 12.40 5.88 10.72
CA VAL A 89 12.40 7.16 11.43
C VAL A 89 11.79 8.28 10.60
N LEU A 90 12.14 8.36 9.31
CA LEU A 90 11.58 9.35 8.39
C LEU A 90 10.08 9.13 8.15
N ARG A 91 9.58 7.91 8.34
CA ARG A 91 8.16 7.55 8.29
C ARG A 91 7.40 7.84 9.59
N GLY A 92 8.07 8.37 10.61
CA GLY A 92 7.48 8.68 11.91
C GLY A 92 7.54 7.52 12.93
N TYR A 93 8.25 6.44 12.61
CA TYR A 93 8.59 5.42 13.62
C TYR A 93 9.72 5.94 14.52
N ALA A 94 9.85 5.42 15.73
CA ALA A 94 10.93 5.83 16.61
C ALA A 94 12.29 5.26 16.16
N ASP A 95 13.38 5.98 16.48
CA ASP A 95 14.77 5.53 16.25
C ASP A 95 15.07 4.23 17.02
N ASP A 96 14.51 4.10 18.22
CA ASP A 96 14.44 2.85 18.98
C ASP A 96 12.96 2.54 19.29
N PRO A 97 12.30 1.70 18.47
CA PRO A 97 10.91 1.32 18.69
C PRO A 97 10.69 0.47 19.94
N CYS A 98 11.75 -0.08 20.53
CA CYS A 98 11.71 -0.83 21.78
C CYS A 98 11.75 0.09 23.00
N ALA A 99 12.54 1.17 22.94
CA ALA A 99 12.61 2.18 23.99
C ALA A 99 11.47 3.22 23.92
N ALA A 100 11.00 3.57 22.72
CA ALA A 100 10.00 4.62 22.53
C ALA A 100 8.56 4.18 22.86
N GLY A 101 8.32 2.88 23.04
CA GLY A 101 6.98 2.33 23.23
C GLY A 101 6.16 2.31 21.95
N ALA A 102 4.97 1.73 22.02
CA ALA A 102 4.06 1.69 20.88
C ALA A 102 3.39 3.07 20.66
N PRO A 103 3.28 3.55 19.41
CA PRO A 103 2.54 4.76 19.10
C PRO A 103 1.06 4.64 19.47
N ASP A 104 0.39 5.78 19.64
CA ASP A 104 -1.05 5.82 19.87
C ASP A 104 -1.82 5.02 18.81
N GLY A 105 -2.78 4.20 19.27
CA GLY A 105 -3.56 3.31 18.41
C GLY A 105 -2.89 1.98 18.02
N HIS A 106 -1.67 1.71 18.51
CA HIS A 106 -1.00 0.42 18.29
C HIS A 106 -0.98 -0.42 19.58
N ASP A 107 -1.24 -1.73 19.44
CA ASP A 107 -1.10 -2.67 20.54
C ASP A 107 0.39 -2.86 20.91
N ALA A 108 0.71 -2.65 22.19
CA ALA A 108 2.09 -2.64 22.67
C ALA A 108 2.82 -3.98 22.49
N ALA A 109 2.10 -5.10 22.66
CA ALA A 109 2.68 -6.44 22.54
C ALA A 109 2.98 -6.77 21.06
N ASN A 110 2.03 -6.52 20.16
CA ASN A 110 2.23 -6.71 18.72
C ASN A 110 3.29 -5.76 18.15
N TRP A 111 3.35 -4.52 18.63
CA TRP A 111 4.39 -3.55 18.24
C TRP A 111 5.79 -4.06 18.58
N ARG A 112 6.01 -4.49 19.82
CA ARG A 112 7.32 -5.04 20.26
C ARG A 112 7.72 -6.26 19.44
N ARG A 113 6.78 -7.17 19.19
CA ARG A 113 7.02 -8.39 18.40
C ARG A 113 7.39 -8.07 16.95
N HIS A 114 6.72 -7.10 16.31
CA HIS A 114 7.06 -6.65 14.95
C HIS A 114 8.43 -5.98 14.87
N ASN A 115 8.86 -5.32 15.94
CA ASN A 115 10.14 -4.61 15.99
C ASN A 115 11.29 -5.46 16.58
N GLY A 116 11.07 -6.76 16.83
CA GLY A 116 12.11 -7.66 17.34
C GLY A 116 12.61 -7.29 18.75
N CYS A 117 11.79 -6.57 19.52
CA CYS A 117 12.12 -6.16 20.88
C CYS A 117 12.02 -7.38 21.81
N MET A 118 13.13 -7.71 22.47
CA MET A 118 13.16 -8.73 23.54
C MET A 118 12.49 -8.22 24.82
#